data_AF-A0A9D5SFI0-F1
#
_entry.id   AF-A0A9D5SFI0-F1
#
_cell.length_a   1.000
_cell.length_b   1.000
_cell.length_c   1.000
_cell.angle_alpha   90.00
_cell.angle_beta   90.00
_cell.angle_gamma   90.00
#
_symmetry.space_group_name_H-M   'P 1'
#
loop_
_entity.id
_entity.type
_entity.pdbx_description
1 polymer ?
#
loop_
_entity_poly.entity_id
_entity_poly.type
_entity_poly.pdbx_seq_one_letter_code
_entity_poly.pdbx_strand_id
1 'polypeptide(L)'
;MAKVTPISLVANLSGKLSQNDDTYFATNRQTGRVRAVRMKNGTIFVPTPAQLEAQAKFSLRARNTSAWLSANAPTDELPKGTELFQKVLAAYKAQHKIGTIFGYVASRMNDDGTFSIG
;
A
#
# COMPACT_ATOMS: atom_id res chain seq x y z
N MET A 1 -29.53 18.76 -27.22
CA MET A 1 -28.66 19.40 -26.22
C MET A 1 -27.21 19.17 -26.61
N ALA A 2 -26.40 20.22 -26.73
CA ALA A 2 -24.97 20.08 -26.97
C ALA A 2 -24.30 19.47 -25.73
N LYS A 3 -23.58 18.36 -25.89
CA LYS A 3 -22.87 17.70 -24.81
C LYS A 3 -21.54 18.40 -24.61
N VAL A 4 -21.45 19.31 -23.63
CA VAL A 4 -20.20 19.98 -23.27
C VAL A 4 -19.26 18.95 -22.63
N THR A 5 -18.15 18.65 -23.29
CA THR A 5 -17.09 17.81 -22.72
C THR A 5 -16.07 18.74 -22.04
N PRO A 6 -15.94 18.72 -20.70
CA PRO A 6 -15.00 19.59 -20.03
C PRO A 6 -13.56 19.19 -20.37
N ILE A 7 -12.69 20.18 -20.56
CA ILE A 7 -11.25 19.95 -20.66
C ILE A 7 -10.73 19.37 -19.33
N SER A 8 -9.69 18.54 -19.39
CA SER A 8 -9.14 17.77 -18.26
C SER A 8 -8.77 18.63 -17.04
N LEU A 9 -8.32 19.86 -17.28
CA LEU A 9 -8.10 20.92 -16.28
C LEU A 9 -9.34 21.19 -15.41
N VAL A 10 -10.52 21.29 -16.00
CA VAL A 10 -11.79 21.59 -15.30
C VAL A 10 -12.28 20.36 -14.52
N ALA A 11 -11.95 19.14 -14.98
CA ALA A 11 -12.22 17.92 -14.21
C ALA A 11 -11.38 17.84 -12.92
N ASN A 12 -10.12 18.29 -12.98
CA ASN A 12 -9.21 18.30 -11.83
C ASN A 12 -9.63 19.28 -10.72
N LEU A 13 -10.38 20.34 -11.04
CA LEU A 13 -11.00 21.25 -10.06
C LEU A 13 -12.01 20.54 -9.15
N SER A 14 -12.62 19.44 -9.61
CA SER A 14 -13.63 18.69 -8.85
C SER A 14 -13.02 17.72 -7.81
N GLY A 15 -11.70 17.73 -7.62
CA GLY A 15 -11.00 16.79 -6.73
C GLY A 15 -10.88 15.36 -7.28
N LYS A 16 -11.39 15.11 -8.48
CA LYS A 16 -11.12 13.87 -9.21
C LYS A 16 -9.77 14.02 -9.90
N LEU A 17 -8.75 13.37 -9.33
CA LEU A 17 -7.45 13.25 -9.95
C LEU A 17 -7.62 12.49 -11.27
N SER A 18 -7.55 13.18 -12.40
CA SER A 18 -7.53 12.49 -13.70
C SER A 18 -6.19 11.74 -13.80
N GLN A 19 -6.28 10.41 -13.87
CA GLN A 19 -5.14 9.48 -13.78
C GLN A 19 -4.04 9.74 -14.82
N ASN A 20 -4.34 10.49 -15.88
CA ASN A 20 -3.48 10.69 -17.05
C ASN A 20 -3.35 12.18 -17.46
N ASP A 21 -3.66 13.14 -16.59
CA ASP A 21 -3.48 14.56 -16.92
C ASP A 21 -2.23 15.13 -16.26
N ASP A 22 -1.34 15.67 -17.09
CA ASP A 22 -0.13 16.35 -16.63
C ASP A 22 -0.45 17.74 -16.04
N THR A 23 -1.68 18.23 -16.14
CA THR A 23 -2.00 19.63 -15.82
C THR A 23 -2.88 19.77 -14.58
N TYR A 24 -2.42 20.51 -13.57
CA TYR A 24 -3.13 20.75 -12.31
C TYR A 24 -3.14 22.23 -11.92
N PHE A 25 -4.09 22.64 -11.08
CA PHE A 25 -4.10 23.97 -10.49
C PHE A 25 -3.27 23.98 -9.21
N ALA A 26 -2.23 24.81 -9.17
CA ALA A 26 -1.43 25.05 -7.99
C ALA A 26 -1.82 26.40 -7.35
N THR A 27 -2.20 26.36 -6.08
CA THR A 27 -2.47 27.57 -5.29
C THR A 27 -1.24 27.94 -4.49
N ASN A 28 -0.70 29.13 -4.70
CA ASN A 28 0.34 29.66 -3.82
C ASN A 28 -0.31 30.13 -2.51
N ARG A 29 -0.03 29.44 -1.41
CA ARG A 29 -0.67 29.69 -0.10
C ARG A 29 -0.35 31.07 0.50
N GLN A 30 0.79 31.66 0.17
CA GLN A 30 1.21 32.97 0.69
C GLN A 30 0.57 34.14 -0.08
N THR A 31 0.36 33.98 -1.38
CA THR A 31 -0.14 35.08 -2.26
C THR A 31 -1.58 34.88 -2.73
N GLY A 32 -2.18 33.72 -2.48
CA GLY A 32 -3.54 33.37 -2.93
C GLY A 32 -3.68 33.16 -4.44
N ARG A 33 -2.60 33.33 -5.22
CA ARG A 33 -2.64 33.21 -6.68
C ARG A 33 -2.72 31.74 -7.10
N VAL A 34 -3.70 31.44 -7.96
CA VAL A 34 -3.89 30.13 -8.58
C VAL A 34 -3.26 30.13 -9.97
N ARG A 35 -2.47 29.11 -10.28
CA ARG A 35 -1.83 28.93 -11.59
C ARG A 35 -2.14 27.54 -12.15
N ALA A 36 -2.41 27.46 -13.44
CA ALA A 36 -2.38 26.19 -14.15
C ALA A 36 -0.92 25.79 -14.37
N VAL A 37 -0.52 24.63 -13.87
CA VAL A 37 0.84 24.09 -13.95
C VAL A 37 0.77 22.76 -14.69
N ARG A 38 1.69 22.58 -15.64
CA ARG A 38 1.90 21.29 -16.29
C ARG A 38 3.12 20.61 -15.66
N MET A 39 2.97 19.36 -15.24
CA MET A 39 4.09 18.49 -14.85
C MET A 39 4.98 18.32 -16.07
N LYS A 40 6.16 18.95 -16.03
CA LYS A 40 7.20 18.75 -17.03
C LYS A 40 7.93 17.48 -16.60
N ASN A 41 7.63 16.38 -17.29
CA ASN A 41 7.96 14.98 -16.95
C ASN A 41 6.85 14.31 -16.15
N GLY A 42 5.83 13.79 -16.85
CA GLY A 42 5.00 12.73 -16.28
C GLY A 42 5.92 11.64 -15.75
N THR A 43 5.62 11.10 -14.57
CA THR A 43 6.47 10.14 -13.86
C THR A 43 6.44 8.77 -14.55
N ILE A 44 6.82 8.71 -15.82
CA ILE A 44 7.02 7.47 -16.56
C ILE A 44 8.44 6.99 -16.23
N PHE A 45 8.67 6.68 -14.96
CA PHE A 45 9.85 5.93 -14.57
C PHE A 45 9.53 4.47 -14.84
N VAL A 46 10.09 3.90 -15.90
CA VAL A 46 10.04 2.44 -16.10
C VAL A 46 10.79 1.83 -14.90
N PRO A 47 10.14 0.97 -14.09
CA PRO A 47 10.80 0.39 -12.93
C PRO A 47 12.06 -0.37 -13.37
N THR A 48 13.16 -0.14 -12.67
CA THR A 48 14.39 -0.89 -12.90
C THR A 48 14.17 -2.39 -12.61
N PRO A 49 14.95 -3.31 -13.19
CA PRO A 49 14.83 -4.74 -12.89
C PRO A 49 14.89 -5.05 -11.38
N ALA A 50 15.75 -4.34 -10.64
CA ALA A 50 15.85 -4.47 -9.19
C ALA A 50 14.58 -4.00 -8.45
N GLN A 51 13.91 -2.95 -8.93
CA GLN A 51 12.64 -2.49 -8.37
C GLN A 51 11.50 -3.48 -8.66
N LEU A 52 11.47 -4.07 -9.86
CA LEU A 52 10.50 -5.11 -10.20
C LEU A 52 10.68 -6.35 -9.32
N GLU A 53 11.92 -6.78 -9.10
CA GLU A 53 12.23 -7.89 -8.21
C GLU A 53 11.80 -7.60 -6.76
N ALA A 54 12.07 -6.39 -6.26
CA ALA A 54 11.64 -5.97 -4.93
C ALA A 54 10.10 -5.94 -4.80
N GLN A 55 9.38 -5.45 -5.82
CA GLN A 55 7.92 -5.47 -5.86
C GLN A 55 7.36 -6.90 -5.86
N ALA A 56 7.96 -7.80 -6.65
CA ALA A 56 7.58 -9.21 -6.70
C ALA A 56 7.78 -9.89 -5.34
N LYS A 57 8.95 -9.69 -4.70
CA LYS A 57 9.25 -10.21 -3.36
C LYS A 57 8.28 -9.68 -2.30
N PHE A 58 8.01 -8.37 -2.32
CA PHE A 58 7.05 -7.76 -1.39
C PHE A 58 5.65 -8.35 -1.56
N SER A 59 5.19 -8.49 -2.81
CA SER A 59 3.86 -9.02 -3.13
C SER A 59 3.73 -10.48 -2.71
N LEU A 60 4.75 -11.29 -2.97
CA LEU A 60 4.80 -12.70 -2.55
C LEU A 60 4.75 -12.81 -1.02
N ARG A 61 5.58 -12.03 -0.32
CA ARG A 61 5.63 -12.00 1.15
C ARG A 61 4.31 -11.57 1.77
N ALA A 62 3.67 -10.54 1.20
CA ALA A 62 2.36 -10.08 1.64
C ALA A 62 1.30 -11.19 1.46
N ARG A 63 1.29 -11.87 0.31
CA ARG A 63 0.38 -13.00 0.04
C ARG A 63 0.57 -14.14 1.03
N ASN A 64 1.82 -14.55 1.27
CA ASN A 64 2.13 -15.63 2.21
C ASN A 64 1.75 -15.26 3.64
N THR A 65 1.97 -14.00 4.02
CA THR A 65 1.56 -13.47 5.33
C THR A 65 0.05 -13.49 5.50
N SER A 66 -0.70 -13.04 4.50
CA SER A 66 -2.17 -13.10 4.52
C SER A 66 -2.68 -14.54 4.61
N ALA A 67 -2.11 -15.45 3.83
CA ALA A 67 -2.50 -16.86 3.86
C ALA A 67 -2.22 -17.50 5.24
N TRP A 68 -1.04 -17.22 5.81
CA TRP A 68 -0.69 -17.70 7.14
C TRP A 68 -1.63 -17.14 8.20
N LEU A 69 -1.94 -15.84 8.16
CA LEU A 69 -2.88 -15.23 9.10
C LEU A 69 -4.28 -15.80 8.95
N SER A 70 -4.81 -15.97 7.74
CA SER A 70 -6.13 -16.59 7.52
C SER A 70 -6.20 -18.02 8.05
N ALA A 71 -5.10 -18.78 7.99
CA ALA A 71 -5.07 -20.16 8.50
C ALA A 71 -4.90 -20.25 10.03
N ASN A 72 -4.36 -19.22 10.68
CA ASN A 72 -3.93 -19.30 12.09
C ASN A 72 -4.64 -18.32 13.04
N ALA A 73 -5.17 -17.22 12.52
CA ALA A 73 -5.83 -16.18 13.30
C ALA A 73 -7.17 -16.68 13.89
N PRO A 74 -7.73 -15.97 14.88
CA PRO A 74 -9.01 -16.31 15.46
C PRO A 74 -10.14 -16.35 14.43
N THR A 75 -10.95 -17.39 14.53
CA THR A 75 -12.21 -17.56 13.78
C THR A 75 -13.35 -17.87 14.76
N ASP A 76 -14.59 -17.91 14.27
CA ASP A 76 -15.75 -18.24 15.11
C ASP A 76 -15.63 -19.66 15.73
N GLU A 77 -15.02 -20.59 14.98
CA GLU A 77 -14.76 -21.97 15.43
C GLU A 77 -13.53 -22.07 16.33
N LEU A 78 -12.57 -21.15 16.18
CA LEU A 78 -11.30 -21.12 16.91
C LEU A 78 -11.05 -19.71 17.48
N PRO A 79 -11.73 -19.31 18.57
CA PRO A 79 -11.80 -17.91 19.03
C PRO A 79 -10.47 -17.35 19.56
N LYS A 80 -9.48 -18.20 19.79
CA LYS A 80 -8.12 -17.80 20.21
C LYS A 80 -7.07 -17.95 19.10
N GLY A 81 -7.46 -18.43 17.92
CA GLY A 81 -6.54 -18.86 16.87
C GLY A 81 -5.75 -20.11 17.28
N THR A 82 -4.83 -20.52 16.41
CA THR A 82 -3.98 -21.71 16.64
C THR A 82 -3.01 -21.47 17.80
N GLU A 83 -2.47 -22.54 18.40
CA GLU A 83 -1.43 -22.41 19.43
C GLU A 83 -0.20 -21.64 18.91
N LEU A 84 0.16 -21.87 17.64
CA LEU A 84 1.24 -21.15 16.98
C LEU A 84 0.92 -19.65 16.92
N PHE A 85 -0.30 -19.27 16.54
CA PHE A 85 -0.74 -17.88 16.53
C PHE A 85 -0.61 -17.22 17.91
N GLN A 86 -0.99 -17.93 18.97
CA GLN A 86 -0.90 -17.39 20.33
C GLN A 86 0.56 -17.11 20.74
N LYS A 87 1.49 -18.01 20.37
CA LYS A 87 2.94 -17.77 20.56
C LYS A 87 3.43 -16.56 19.77
N VAL A 88 3.01 -16.41 18.51
CA VAL A 88 3.31 -15.22 17.69
C VAL A 88 2.78 -13.97 18.35
N LEU A 89 1.54 -13.99 18.81
CA LEU A 89 0.87 -12.85 19.43
C LEU A 89 1.60 -12.42 20.71
N ALA A 90 2.07 -13.36 21.53
CA ALA A 90 2.86 -13.07 22.72
C ALA A 90 4.20 -12.41 22.35
N ALA A 91 4.94 -12.97 21.38
CA ALA A 91 6.21 -12.41 20.93
C ALA A 91 6.05 -11.03 20.27
N TYR A 92 5.00 -10.86 19.47
CA TYR A 92 4.60 -9.58 18.86
C TYR A 92 4.33 -8.50 19.92
N LYS A 93 3.67 -8.86 21.02
CA LYS A 93 3.38 -7.91 22.11
C LYS A 93 4.63 -7.55 22.91
N ALA A 94 5.61 -8.44 23.01
CA ALA A 94 6.83 -8.23 23.80
C ALA A 94 7.91 -7.36 23.10
N GLN A 95 8.00 -7.42 21.77
CA GLN A 95 9.06 -6.74 21.01
C GLN A 95 8.92 -5.21 20.85
N HIS A 96 7.72 -4.64 21.03
CA HIS A 96 7.38 -3.19 20.96
C HIS A 96 7.83 -2.38 19.70
N LYS A 97 8.50 -2.96 18.70
CA LYS A 97 9.05 -2.23 17.53
C LYS A 97 8.09 -2.17 16.35
N ILE A 98 7.42 -3.28 16.05
CA ILE A 98 6.48 -3.38 14.92
C ILE A 98 5.05 -3.13 15.40
N GLY A 99 4.35 -2.19 14.78
CA GLY A 99 3.02 -1.73 15.23
C GLY A 99 1.82 -2.58 14.77
N THR A 100 2.04 -3.58 13.92
CA THR A 100 0.97 -4.48 13.46
C THR A 100 1.42 -5.93 13.45
N ILE A 101 0.50 -6.85 13.77
CA ILE A 101 0.80 -8.29 13.71
C ILE A 101 1.11 -8.74 12.28
N PHE A 102 0.47 -8.14 11.27
CA PHE A 102 0.79 -8.37 9.87
C PHE A 102 2.25 -8.02 9.57
N GLY A 103 2.69 -6.81 9.96
CA GLY A 103 4.09 -6.41 9.77
C GLY A 103 5.06 -7.32 10.54
N TYR A 104 4.66 -7.80 11.72
CA TYR A 104 5.47 -8.70 12.52
C TYR A 104 5.65 -10.06 11.84
N VAL A 105 4.57 -10.65 11.35
CA VAL A 105 4.61 -11.92 10.61
C VAL A 105 5.36 -11.74 9.28
N ALA A 106 5.08 -10.68 8.52
CA ALA A 106 5.77 -10.40 7.26
C ALA A 106 7.28 -10.24 7.45
N SER A 107 7.73 -9.62 8.55
CA SER A 107 9.17 -9.48 8.84
C SER A 107 9.90 -10.80 9.10
N ARG A 108 9.16 -11.87 9.41
CA ARG A 108 9.66 -13.22 9.73
C ARG A 108 9.18 -14.28 8.73
N MET A 109 8.58 -13.83 7.63
CA MET A 109 8.15 -14.68 6.55
C MET A 109 9.34 -14.89 5.61
N ASN A 110 9.73 -16.15 5.44
CA ASN A 110 10.77 -16.52 4.50
C ASN A 110 10.24 -16.44 3.06
N ASP A 111 11.16 -16.37 2.09
CA ASP A 111 10.80 -16.26 0.68
C ASP A 111 10.15 -17.56 0.14
N ASP A 112 10.36 -18.70 0.80
CA ASP A 112 9.69 -19.98 0.55
C ASP A 112 8.26 -20.06 1.15
N GLY A 113 7.83 -19.01 1.86
CA GLY A 113 6.52 -18.94 2.51
C GLY A 113 6.45 -19.67 3.85
N THR A 114 7.56 -20.17 4.37
CA THR A 114 7.63 -20.69 5.73
C THR A 114 7.71 -19.54 6.73
N PHE A 115 7.09 -19.74 7.90
CA PHE A 115 7.10 -18.79 8.99
C PHE A 115 7.79 -19.40 10.21
N SER A 116 8.76 -18.69 10.79
CA SER A 116 9.43 -19.10 12.02
C SER A 116 9.35 -18.01 13.09
N ILE A 117 9.07 -18.45 14.32
CA ILE A 117 9.31 -17.67 15.53
C ILE A 117 10.70 -18.12 15.96
N GLY A 118 11.72 -17.31 15.65
CA GLY A 118 13.09 -17.55 16.09
C GLY A 118 13.18 -17.75 17.59
#